data_AF-A0A424S9R1-F1
#
_entry.id   AF-A0A424S9R1-F1
#
_cell.length_a   1.000
_cell.length_b   1.000
_cell.length_c   1.000
_cell.angle_alpha   90.00
_cell.angle_beta   90.00
_cell.angle_gamma   90.00
#
_symmetry.space_group_name_H-M   'P 1'
#
loop_
_entity.id
_entity.type
_entity.pdbx_description
1 polymer ?
#
loop_
_entity_poly.entity_id
_entity_poly.type
_entity_poly.pdbx_seq_one_letter_code
_entity_poly.pdbx_strand_id
1 'polypeptide(L)'
;MTVLTRAGGQTAEIRRSLAWMVLSCLLFAFVMASVKLFLTDLPPVQTVFLRYIVGILLLIPLVAGTLDGVTVGASWKMLVARAVCHALAVLFWFYSIMRIPLAEVNALLNLGPVYATIGAAIYFGEGLKMRRVMAILISFAGAMAIIKPGFGEINLGTLAVMLTAPLFAVSDLIAKSLKQHHDDNVIIIALSAGIAVATAIPAVIVWQPMSTMNWVGVLAIGVSATLGHVTLMKSFRGPMWAAQTGKYIQLLFVVLFGITLFDEIPVMSTIMGALVVLGAVTYIAIRESRNA
;
A
#
# COMPACT_ATOMS: atom_id res chain seq x y z
N MET A 1 -5.95 -8.77 39.55
CA MET A 1 -5.33 -7.49 39.12
C MET A 1 -4.52 -7.62 37.81
N THR A 2 -3.88 -8.77 37.55
CA THR A 2 -3.03 -9.04 36.37
C THR A 2 -3.78 -9.25 35.04
N VAL A 3 -5.03 -9.71 35.08
CA VAL A 3 -5.86 -9.94 33.88
C VAL A 3 -6.46 -8.63 33.34
N LEU A 4 -6.90 -7.73 34.23
CA LEU A 4 -7.45 -6.42 33.85
C LEU A 4 -6.37 -5.48 33.30
N THR A 5 -5.14 -5.58 33.80
CA THR A 5 -3.98 -4.85 33.26
C THR A 5 -3.55 -5.37 31.88
N ARG A 6 -3.62 -6.69 31.64
CA ARG A 6 -3.40 -7.28 30.30
C ARG A 6 -4.46 -6.83 29.28
N ALA A 7 -5.74 -6.84 29.65
CA ALA A 7 -6.84 -6.42 28.76
C ALA A 7 -6.77 -4.91 28.41
N GLY A 8 -6.39 -4.07 29.38
CA GLY A 8 -6.15 -2.64 29.15
C GLY A 8 -4.99 -2.37 28.20
N GLY A 9 -3.89 -3.13 28.33
CA GLY A 9 -2.72 -3.04 27.45
C GLY A 9 -3.03 -3.41 26.00
N GLN A 10 -3.73 -4.53 25.78
CA GLN A 10 -4.10 -5.00 24.45
C GLN A 10 -5.03 -4.00 23.72
N THR A 11 -5.97 -3.39 24.45
CA THR A 11 -6.88 -2.37 23.89
C THR A 11 -6.13 -1.09 23.49
N ALA A 12 -5.12 -0.69 24.26
CA ALA A 12 -4.28 0.47 23.92
C ALA A 12 -3.44 0.22 22.66
N GLU A 13 -2.88 -0.98 22.50
CA GLU A 13 -2.11 -1.35 21.30
C GLU A 13 -2.96 -1.39 20.03
N ILE A 14 -4.18 -1.93 20.11
CA ILE A 14 -5.14 -1.92 18.99
C ILE A 14 -5.46 -0.49 18.56
N ARG A 15 -5.81 0.40 19.51
CA ARG A 15 -6.09 1.81 19.22
C ARG A 15 -4.90 2.50 18.57
N ARG A 16 -3.70 2.26 19.08
CA ARG A 16 -2.46 2.83 18.51
C ARG A 16 -2.20 2.32 17.09
N SER A 17 -2.40 1.02 16.85
CA SER A 17 -2.26 0.42 15.51
C SER A 17 -3.24 1.04 14.52
N LEU A 18 -4.51 1.19 14.91
CA LEU A 18 -5.54 1.84 14.09
C LEU A 18 -5.20 3.31 13.82
N ALA A 19 -4.80 4.08 14.82
CA ALA A 19 -4.44 5.49 14.64
C ALA A 19 -3.29 5.67 13.64
N TRP A 20 -2.22 4.86 13.76
CA TRP A 20 -1.12 4.88 12.80
C TRP A 20 -1.55 4.44 11.39
N MET A 21 -2.45 3.46 11.29
CA MET A 21 -2.99 3.03 10.01
C MET A 21 -3.84 4.12 9.35
N VAL A 22 -4.71 4.80 10.11
CA VAL A 22 -5.53 5.91 9.59
C VAL A 22 -4.65 7.03 9.05
N LEU A 23 -3.59 7.40 9.78
CA LEU A 23 -2.63 8.39 9.33
C LEU A 23 -1.89 7.92 8.06
N SER A 24 -1.46 6.66 8.01
CA SER A 24 -0.86 6.06 6.82
C SER A 24 -1.81 6.14 5.61
N CYS A 25 -3.10 5.86 5.81
CA CYS A 25 -4.11 5.90 4.77
C CYS A 25 -4.31 7.32 4.23
N LEU A 26 -4.37 8.31 5.12
CA LEU A 26 -4.47 9.72 4.73
C LEU A 26 -3.25 10.14 3.90
N LEU A 27 -2.04 9.77 4.34
CA LEU A 27 -0.80 10.09 3.64
C LEU A 27 -0.73 9.43 2.26
N PHE A 28 -1.12 8.17 2.12
CA PHE A 28 -1.16 7.51 0.81
C PHE A 28 -2.31 8.00 -0.08
N ALA A 29 -3.45 8.39 0.47
CA ALA A 29 -4.50 9.07 -0.29
C ALA A 29 -4.01 10.43 -0.82
N PHE A 30 -3.24 11.17 -0.02
CA PHE A 30 -2.60 12.41 -0.44
C PHE A 30 -1.53 12.17 -1.53
N VAL A 31 -0.77 11.06 -1.47
CA VAL A 31 0.11 10.65 -2.57
C VAL A 31 -0.68 10.46 -3.86
N MET A 32 -1.81 9.75 -3.81
CA MET A 32 -2.65 9.51 -5.00
C MET A 32 -3.14 10.83 -5.62
N ALA A 33 -3.65 11.73 -4.78
CA ALA A 33 -4.08 13.05 -5.23
C ALA A 33 -2.91 13.86 -5.82
N SER A 34 -1.75 13.85 -5.17
CA SER A 34 -0.58 14.61 -5.61
C SER A 34 -0.03 14.10 -6.95
N VAL A 35 -0.01 12.78 -7.18
CA VAL A 35 0.40 12.20 -8.47
C VAL A 35 -0.49 12.73 -9.59
N LYS A 36 -1.80 12.75 -9.36
CA LYS A 36 -2.79 13.19 -10.36
C LYS A 36 -2.83 14.71 -10.55
N LEU A 37 -2.54 15.49 -9.52
CA LEU A 37 -2.47 16.94 -9.59
C LEU A 37 -1.23 17.44 -10.33
N PHE A 38 -0.07 16.82 -10.06
CA PHE A 38 1.22 17.46 -10.38
C PHE A 38 2.05 16.72 -11.42
N LEU A 39 1.80 15.43 -11.68
CA LEU A 39 2.78 14.58 -12.40
C LEU A 39 2.15 13.79 -13.55
N THR A 40 1.00 14.21 -14.07
CA THR A 40 0.30 13.55 -15.19
C THR A 40 1.03 13.71 -16.53
N ASP A 41 1.91 14.70 -16.65
CA ASP A 41 2.78 14.99 -17.78
C ASP A 41 4.12 14.22 -17.73
N LEU A 42 4.42 13.54 -16.62
CA LEU A 42 5.68 12.82 -16.43
C LEU A 42 5.52 11.29 -16.57
N PRO A 43 6.53 10.59 -17.10
CA PRO A 43 6.57 9.13 -17.07
C PRO A 43 6.53 8.61 -15.63
N PRO A 44 5.71 7.58 -15.32
CA PRO A 44 5.61 7.01 -13.97
C PRO A 44 6.97 6.57 -13.39
N VAL A 45 7.85 6.03 -14.23
CA VAL A 45 9.19 5.56 -13.84
C VAL A 45 10.05 6.69 -13.29
N GLN A 46 10.06 7.86 -13.95
CA GLN A 46 10.81 9.04 -13.51
C GLN A 46 10.29 9.53 -12.15
N THR A 47 8.97 9.64 -12.02
CA THR A 47 8.31 10.07 -10.79
C THR A 47 8.57 9.10 -9.63
N VAL A 48 8.52 7.79 -9.88
CA VAL A 48 8.83 6.76 -8.89
C VAL A 48 10.28 6.89 -8.42
N PHE A 49 11.23 6.98 -9.36
CA PHE A 49 12.65 7.16 -9.05
C PHE A 49 12.86 8.37 -8.14
N LEU A 50 12.36 9.54 -8.54
CA LEU A 50 12.53 10.79 -7.80
C LEU A 50 11.94 10.75 -6.39
N ARG A 51 10.73 10.21 -6.21
CA ARG A 51 10.13 10.15 -4.86
C ARG A 51 10.92 9.26 -3.91
N TYR A 52 11.59 8.23 -4.43
CA TYR A 52 12.41 7.34 -3.63
C TYR A 52 13.77 7.95 -3.30
N ILE A 53 14.33 8.79 -4.19
CA ILE A 53 15.48 9.63 -3.84
C ILE A 53 15.12 10.57 -2.69
N VAL A 54 13.99 11.27 -2.75
CA VAL A 54 13.51 12.12 -1.65
C VAL A 54 13.35 11.29 -0.36
N GLY A 55 12.76 10.11 -0.44
CA GLY A 55 12.62 9.22 0.71
C GLY A 55 13.94 8.78 1.33
N ILE A 56 14.96 8.49 0.51
CA ILE A 56 16.32 8.20 1.01
C ILE A 56 16.86 9.41 1.77
N LEU A 57 16.82 10.61 1.17
CA LEU A 57 17.33 11.83 1.79
C LEU A 57 16.67 12.12 3.15
N LEU A 58 15.36 11.89 3.26
CA LEU A 58 14.62 12.05 4.52
C LEU A 58 14.99 11.00 5.58
N LEU A 59 15.37 9.79 5.16
CA LEU A 59 15.68 8.69 6.06
C LEU A 59 17.15 8.67 6.51
N ILE A 60 18.09 9.22 5.73
CA ILE A 60 19.51 9.31 6.10
C ILE A 60 19.72 9.76 7.56
N PRO A 61 19.18 10.90 8.04
CA PRO A 61 19.41 11.34 9.41
C PRO A 61 18.83 10.39 10.47
N LEU A 62 17.82 9.58 10.10
CA LEU A 62 17.16 8.63 11.00
C LEU A 62 17.89 7.29 11.08
N VAL A 63 18.83 7.01 10.17
CA VAL A 63 19.59 5.75 10.13
C VAL A 63 21.10 5.95 10.28
N ALA A 64 21.62 7.17 10.11
CA ALA A 64 23.06 7.44 10.11
C ALA A 64 23.80 6.92 11.36
N GLY A 65 23.14 6.90 12.53
CA GLY A 65 23.72 6.37 13.77
C GLY A 65 23.38 4.90 14.07
N THR A 66 22.57 4.25 13.23
CA THR A 66 22.09 2.88 13.46
C THR A 66 22.53 1.90 12.37
N LEU A 67 23.20 2.37 11.31
CA LEU A 67 23.69 1.51 10.22
C LEU A 67 25.02 0.83 10.56
N ASP A 68 25.78 1.37 11.51
CA ASP A 68 27.02 0.76 11.99
C ASP A 68 26.72 -0.60 12.63
N GLY A 69 27.16 -1.68 11.98
CA GLY A 69 26.93 -3.05 12.41
C GLY A 69 25.66 -3.73 11.85
N VAL A 70 24.87 -3.06 11.00
CA VAL A 70 23.74 -3.70 10.31
C VAL A 70 24.28 -4.68 9.27
N THR A 71 24.26 -5.97 9.60
CA THR A 71 24.58 -7.02 8.65
C THR A 71 23.30 -7.49 7.98
N VAL A 72 23.24 -7.25 6.66
CA VAL A 72 22.09 -7.68 5.86
C VAL A 72 22.04 -9.21 5.73
N GLY A 73 23.18 -9.88 5.93
CA GLY A 73 23.30 -11.31 6.18
C GLY A 73 22.42 -12.17 5.28
N ALA A 74 21.67 -13.10 5.87
CA ALA A 74 20.73 -13.96 5.16
C ALA A 74 19.48 -13.22 4.61
N SER A 75 19.18 -12.01 5.09
CA SER A 75 17.98 -11.25 4.72
C SER A 75 18.09 -10.50 3.39
N TRP A 76 19.27 -10.45 2.75
CA TRP A 76 19.48 -9.68 1.52
C TRP A 76 18.52 -10.10 0.39
N LYS A 77 18.27 -11.40 0.24
CA LYS A 77 17.36 -11.94 -0.79
C LYS A 77 15.94 -11.41 -0.59
N MET A 78 15.49 -11.32 0.66
CA MET A 78 14.16 -10.79 0.99
C MET A 78 14.08 -9.29 0.73
N LEU A 79 15.13 -8.53 1.02
CA LEU A 79 15.17 -7.09 0.74
C LEU A 79 15.12 -6.81 -0.76
N VAL A 80 15.91 -7.53 -1.56
CA VAL A 80 15.89 -7.42 -3.03
C VAL A 80 14.53 -7.84 -3.60
N ALA A 81 14.00 -8.99 -3.17
CA ALA A 81 12.68 -9.46 -3.62
C ALA A 81 11.59 -8.44 -3.31
N ARG A 82 11.59 -7.89 -2.09
CA ARG A 82 10.65 -6.83 -1.71
C ARG A 82 10.81 -5.59 -2.56
N ALA A 83 12.03 -5.11 -2.80
CA ALA A 83 12.28 -3.95 -3.63
C ALA A 83 11.77 -4.14 -5.06
N VAL A 84 12.01 -5.31 -5.68
CA VAL A 84 11.51 -5.62 -7.02
C VAL A 84 9.99 -5.70 -7.06
N CYS A 85 9.37 -6.48 -6.16
CA CYS A 85 7.91 -6.59 -6.11
C CYS A 85 7.25 -5.23 -5.90
N HIS A 86 7.79 -4.43 -4.99
CA HIS A 86 7.24 -3.12 -4.67
C HIS A 86 7.50 -2.09 -5.77
N ALA A 87 8.64 -2.13 -6.46
CA ALA A 87 8.93 -1.30 -7.64
C ALA A 87 7.89 -1.55 -8.74
N LEU A 88 7.61 -2.82 -9.06
CA LEU A 88 6.58 -3.17 -10.04
C LEU A 88 5.20 -2.69 -9.58
N ALA A 89 4.87 -2.91 -8.30
CA ALA A 89 3.60 -2.48 -7.74
C ALA A 89 3.37 -0.97 -7.86
N VAL A 90 4.35 -0.15 -7.43
CA VAL A 90 4.23 1.31 -7.48
C VAL A 90 4.22 1.84 -8.92
N LEU A 91 4.95 1.22 -9.85
CA LEU A 91 4.91 1.60 -11.26
C LEU A 91 3.51 1.39 -11.84
N PHE A 92 2.90 0.22 -11.62
CA PHE A 92 1.52 -0.04 -12.03
C PHE A 92 0.50 0.84 -11.29
N TRP A 93 0.78 1.16 -10.02
CA TRP A 93 -0.08 2.02 -9.23
C TRP A 93 -0.10 3.45 -9.76
N PHE A 94 1.06 4.04 -10.02
CA PHE A 94 1.15 5.40 -10.55
C PHE A 94 0.59 5.45 -11.97
N TYR A 95 0.85 4.41 -12.77
CA TYR A 95 0.25 4.27 -14.10
C TYR A 95 -1.28 4.24 -14.08
N SER A 96 -1.88 3.54 -13.11
CA SER A 96 -3.34 3.44 -12.96
C SER A 96 -3.98 4.72 -12.42
N ILE A 97 -3.36 5.39 -11.45
CA ILE A 97 -3.82 6.69 -10.92
C ILE A 97 -4.02 7.73 -12.03
N MET A 98 -3.15 7.71 -13.04
CA MET A 98 -3.20 8.64 -14.16
C MET A 98 -4.29 8.31 -15.21
N ARG A 99 -4.97 7.16 -15.11
CA ARG A 99 -5.84 6.63 -16.18
C ARG A 99 -7.27 6.32 -15.77
N ILE A 100 -7.50 6.07 -14.49
CA ILE A 100 -8.83 5.76 -13.96
C ILE A 100 -9.12 6.60 -12.70
N PRO A 101 -10.40 6.76 -12.33
CA PRO A 101 -10.77 7.52 -11.15
C PRO A 101 -10.11 7.00 -9.88
N LEU A 102 -9.74 7.90 -8.96
CA LEU A 102 -9.00 7.52 -7.76
C LEU A 102 -9.78 6.51 -6.90
N ALA A 103 -11.10 6.66 -6.84
CA ALA A 103 -11.99 5.75 -6.12
C ALA A 103 -11.93 4.33 -6.69
N GLU A 104 -11.84 4.16 -8.01
CA GLU A 104 -11.72 2.86 -8.66
C GLU A 104 -10.36 2.22 -8.38
N VAL A 105 -9.27 3.01 -8.46
CA VAL A 105 -7.93 2.55 -8.09
C VAL A 105 -7.94 2.01 -6.65
N ASN A 106 -8.41 2.80 -5.69
CA ASN A 106 -8.37 2.40 -4.29
C ASN A 106 -9.34 1.25 -3.97
N ALA A 107 -10.51 1.21 -4.60
CA ALA A 107 -11.46 0.13 -4.40
C ALA A 107 -10.90 -1.22 -4.88
N LEU A 108 -10.15 -1.26 -5.99
CA LEU A 108 -9.45 -2.46 -6.45
C LEU A 108 -8.24 -2.80 -5.56
N LEU A 109 -7.52 -1.81 -5.04
CA LEU A 109 -6.44 -2.02 -4.06
C LEU A 109 -6.94 -2.60 -2.73
N ASN A 110 -8.21 -2.40 -2.38
CA ASN A 110 -8.80 -3.02 -1.18
C ASN A 110 -8.88 -4.55 -1.26
N LEU A 111 -8.57 -5.16 -2.41
CA LEU A 111 -8.29 -6.60 -2.50
C LEU A 111 -6.95 -7.00 -1.87
N GLY A 112 -6.09 -6.06 -1.52
CA GLY A 112 -4.78 -6.30 -0.90
C GLY A 112 -4.81 -7.33 0.26
N PRO A 113 -5.73 -7.27 1.23
CA PRO A 113 -5.79 -8.26 2.31
C PRO A 113 -6.29 -9.64 1.84
N VAL A 114 -7.07 -9.72 0.77
CA VAL A 114 -7.45 -10.99 0.10
C VAL A 114 -6.18 -11.65 -0.44
N TYR A 115 -5.38 -10.90 -1.19
CA TYR A 115 -4.10 -11.37 -1.71
C TYR A 115 -3.11 -11.71 -0.60
N ALA A 116 -3.06 -10.93 0.48
CA ALA A 116 -2.21 -11.23 1.63
C ALA A 116 -2.64 -12.54 2.32
N THR A 117 -3.94 -12.80 2.42
CA THR A 117 -4.48 -14.05 2.97
C THR A 117 -4.10 -15.25 2.11
N ILE A 118 -4.23 -15.12 0.78
CA ILE A 118 -3.83 -16.16 -0.18
C ILE A 118 -2.31 -16.40 -0.10
N GLY A 119 -1.52 -15.34 -0.14
CA GLY A 119 -0.06 -15.42 -0.07
C GLY A 119 0.43 -16.03 1.24
N ALA A 120 -0.18 -15.68 2.36
CA ALA A 120 0.11 -16.29 3.65
C ALA A 120 -0.22 -17.79 3.67
N ALA A 121 -1.37 -18.21 3.14
CA ALA A 121 -1.73 -19.62 3.07
C ALA A 121 -0.74 -20.44 2.22
N ILE A 122 -0.31 -19.89 1.07
CA ILE A 122 0.68 -20.53 0.19
C ILE A 122 2.05 -20.63 0.89
N TYR A 123 2.50 -19.54 1.52
CA TYR A 123 3.85 -19.47 2.08
C TYR A 123 4.00 -20.21 3.41
N PHE A 124 3.00 -20.11 4.29
CA PHE A 124 3.02 -20.76 5.61
C PHE A 124 2.40 -22.16 5.61
N GLY A 125 1.83 -22.61 4.49
CA GLY A 125 1.19 -23.92 4.37
C GLY A 125 -0.10 -24.06 5.20
N GLU A 126 -0.68 -22.95 5.65
CA GLU A 126 -1.92 -22.97 6.41
C GLU A 126 -3.12 -23.23 5.48
N GLY A 127 -3.88 -24.29 5.75
CA GLY A 127 -5.10 -24.59 5.01
C GLY A 127 -6.15 -23.46 5.12
N LEU A 128 -6.67 -23.01 3.97
CA LEU A 128 -7.76 -22.05 3.93
C LEU A 128 -9.08 -22.73 4.33
N LYS A 129 -9.63 -22.34 5.48
CA LYS A 129 -10.98 -22.74 5.89
C LYS A 129 -12.01 -22.26 4.85
N MET A 130 -13.07 -23.03 4.61
CA MET A 130 -14.14 -22.73 3.64
C MET A 130 -14.64 -21.27 3.71
N ARG A 131 -14.74 -20.71 4.93
CA ARG A 131 -15.17 -19.32 5.13
C ARG A 131 -14.21 -18.29 4.51
N ARG A 132 -12.90 -18.53 4.57
CA ARG A 132 -11.90 -17.67 3.91
C ARG A 132 -12.04 -17.77 2.40
N VAL A 133 -12.22 -18.98 1.87
CA VAL A 133 -12.47 -19.21 0.43
C VAL A 133 -13.70 -18.44 -0.04
N MET A 134 -14.83 -18.54 0.68
CA MET A 134 -16.04 -17.80 0.34
C MET A 134 -15.84 -16.28 0.35
N ALA A 135 -15.16 -15.75 1.37
CA ALA A 135 -14.91 -14.31 1.45
C ALA A 135 -13.96 -13.84 0.33
N ILE A 136 -12.95 -14.64 -0.04
CA ILE A 136 -12.09 -14.39 -1.20
C ILE A 136 -12.94 -14.30 -2.48
N LEU A 137 -13.81 -15.30 -2.73
CA LEU A 137 -14.67 -15.32 -3.91
C LEU A 137 -15.63 -14.12 -3.96
N ILE A 138 -16.22 -13.75 -2.82
CA ILE A 138 -17.11 -12.58 -2.72
C ILE A 138 -16.33 -11.28 -3.00
N SER A 139 -15.11 -11.13 -2.47
CA SER A 139 -14.28 -9.97 -2.78
C SER A 139 -13.95 -9.88 -4.27
N PHE A 140 -13.63 -11.00 -4.92
CA PHE A 140 -13.42 -11.01 -6.38
C PHE A 140 -14.69 -10.67 -7.16
N ALA A 141 -15.87 -11.13 -6.72
CA ALA A 141 -17.14 -10.73 -7.31
C ALA A 141 -17.40 -9.22 -7.18
N GLY A 142 -17.09 -8.63 -6.02
CA GLY A 142 -17.14 -7.18 -5.82
C GLY A 142 -16.18 -6.43 -6.74
N ALA A 143 -14.96 -6.95 -6.94
CA ALA A 143 -14.00 -6.39 -7.88
C ALA A 143 -14.49 -6.46 -9.34
N MET A 144 -15.14 -7.55 -9.74
CA MET A 144 -15.77 -7.64 -11.06
C MET A 144 -16.88 -6.59 -11.24
N ALA A 145 -17.65 -6.29 -10.19
CA ALA A 145 -18.64 -5.21 -10.24
C ALA A 145 -18.00 -3.83 -10.45
N ILE A 146 -16.80 -3.59 -9.87
CA ILE A 146 -16.03 -2.35 -10.11
C ILE A 146 -15.53 -2.31 -11.56
N ILE A 147 -14.91 -3.39 -12.03
CA ILE A 147 -14.28 -3.48 -13.35
C ILE A 147 -15.30 -3.39 -14.50
N LYS A 148 -16.55 -3.83 -14.26
CA LYS A 148 -17.62 -3.93 -15.28
C LYS A 148 -17.15 -4.69 -16.54
N PRO A 149 -16.79 -5.98 -16.43
CA PRO A 149 -16.38 -6.77 -17.59
C PRO A 149 -17.53 -6.86 -18.62
N GLY A 150 -17.23 -6.58 -19.89
CA GLY A 150 -18.11 -6.93 -21.02
C GLY A 150 -18.79 -5.79 -21.79
N PHE A 151 -18.70 -4.52 -21.36
CA PHE A 151 -19.42 -3.41 -22.02
C PHE A 151 -18.52 -2.30 -22.63
N GLY A 152 -17.19 -2.46 -22.67
CA GLY A 152 -16.26 -1.48 -23.24
C GLY A 152 -14.84 -2.01 -23.43
N GLU A 153 -13.94 -1.15 -23.93
CA GLU A 153 -12.51 -1.46 -24.11
C GLU A 153 -11.84 -1.82 -22.78
N ILE A 154 -10.89 -2.76 -22.82
CA ILE A 154 -10.09 -3.14 -21.66
C ILE A 154 -9.20 -1.95 -21.26
N ASN A 155 -9.56 -1.28 -20.15
CA ASN A 155 -8.77 -0.16 -19.65
C ASN A 155 -7.45 -0.67 -19.04
N LEU A 156 -6.32 -0.27 -19.63
CA LEU A 156 -4.99 -0.64 -19.15
C LEU A 156 -4.69 -0.16 -17.73
N GLY A 157 -5.29 0.95 -17.29
CA GLY A 157 -5.20 1.42 -15.90
C GLY A 157 -5.85 0.45 -14.92
N THR A 158 -7.01 -0.11 -15.28
CA THR A 158 -7.69 -1.14 -14.50
C THR A 158 -6.85 -2.41 -14.40
N LEU A 159 -6.27 -2.88 -15.51
CA LEU A 159 -5.36 -4.02 -15.49
C LEU A 159 -4.13 -3.76 -14.62
N ALA A 160 -3.54 -2.57 -14.72
CA ALA A 160 -2.38 -2.19 -13.92
C ALA A 160 -2.69 -2.26 -12.41
N VAL A 161 -3.80 -1.68 -11.94
CA VAL A 161 -4.14 -1.74 -10.51
C VAL A 161 -4.48 -3.15 -10.01
N MET A 162 -5.03 -4.01 -10.88
CA MET A 162 -5.23 -5.43 -10.55
C MET A 162 -3.91 -6.16 -10.28
N LEU A 163 -2.82 -5.77 -10.94
CA LEU A 163 -1.47 -6.29 -10.67
C LEU A 163 -0.82 -5.61 -9.46
N THR A 164 -1.15 -4.35 -9.17
CA THR A 164 -0.62 -3.62 -8.02
C THR A 164 -0.96 -4.29 -6.68
N ALA A 165 -2.24 -4.63 -6.47
CA ALA A 165 -2.71 -5.16 -5.18
C ALA A 165 -1.97 -6.45 -4.72
N PRO A 166 -1.80 -7.49 -5.56
CA PRO A 166 -1.05 -8.68 -5.15
C PRO A 166 0.43 -8.40 -4.93
N LEU A 167 1.07 -7.55 -5.75
CA LEU A 167 2.48 -7.21 -5.58
C LEU A 167 2.75 -6.43 -4.28
N PHE A 168 1.87 -5.48 -3.93
CA PHE A 168 1.94 -4.81 -2.62
C PHE A 168 1.70 -5.79 -1.47
N ALA A 169 0.74 -6.71 -1.58
CA ALA A 169 0.50 -7.71 -0.55
C ALA A 169 1.73 -8.59 -0.30
N VAL A 170 2.41 -9.06 -1.35
CA VAL A 170 3.67 -9.80 -1.24
C VAL A 170 4.76 -8.94 -0.60
N SER A 171 4.93 -7.70 -1.05
CA SER A 171 5.88 -6.75 -0.44
C SER A 171 5.62 -6.54 1.06
N ASP A 172 4.37 -6.38 1.47
CA ASP A 172 3.96 -6.16 2.86
C ASP A 172 4.22 -7.41 3.72
N LEU A 173 3.98 -8.61 3.19
CA LEU A 173 4.31 -9.87 3.85
C LEU A 173 5.83 -10.03 4.05
N ILE A 174 6.63 -9.71 3.04
CA ILE A 174 8.10 -9.72 3.16
C ILE A 174 8.55 -8.67 4.18
N ALA A 175 7.98 -7.45 4.16
CA ALA A 175 8.28 -6.40 5.13
C ALA A 175 8.03 -6.88 6.57
N LYS A 176 6.90 -7.56 6.79
CA LYS A 176 6.55 -8.12 8.10
C LYS A 176 7.56 -9.17 8.56
N SER A 177 8.02 -10.05 7.68
CA SER A 177 9.04 -11.05 8.03
C SER A 177 10.41 -10.42 8.32
N LEU A 178 10.78 -9.35 7.59
CA LEU A 178 12.01 -8.58 7.85
C LEU A 178 12.01 -7.89 9.22
N LYS A 179 10.86 -7.45 9.74
CA LYS A 179 10.74 -6.83 11.09
C LYS A 179 11.19 -7.74 12.23
N GLN A 180 11.29 -9.06 12.00
CA GLN A 180 11.82 -9.99 13.00
C GLN A 180 13.34 -9.86 13.18
N HIS A 181 14.02 -9.24 12.21
CA HIS A 181 15.48 -9.21 12.13
C HIS A 181 16.06 -7.79 12.02
N HIS A 182 15.25 -6.81 11.59
CA HIS A 182 15.72 -5.46 11.27
C HIS A 182 14.77 -4.39 11.79
N ASP A 183 15.33 -3.22 12.13
CA ASP A 183 14.56 -2.04 12.50
C ASP A 183 13.73 -1.48 11.34
N ASP A 184 12.61 -0.84 11.70
CA ASP A 184 11.66 -0.24 10.76
C ASP A 184 12.36 0.71 9.76
N ASN A 185 13.26 1.56 10.24
CA ASN A 185 13.95 2.55 9.40
C ASN A 185 14.91 1.88 8.40
N VAL A 186 15.61 0.82 8.80
CA VAL A 186 16.50 0.03 7.93
C VAL A 186 15.68 -0.64 6.82
N ILE A 187 14.54 -1.22 7.19
CA ILE A 187 13.63 -1.87 6.24
C ILE A 187 13.08 -0.85 5.22
N ILE A 188 12.77 0.38 5.64
CA ILE A 188 12.23 1.41 4.74
C ILE A 188 13.35 2.00 3.86
N ILE A 189 14.54 2.31 4.40
CA ILE A 189 15.61 2.88 3.58
C ILE A 189 16.14 1.88 2.55
N ALA A 190 16.23 0.59 2.90
CA ALA A 190 16.63 -0.46 1.96
C ALA A 190 15.61 -0.63 0.83
N LEU A 191 14.31 -0.48 1.12
CA LEU A 191 13.27 -0.43 0.09
C LEU A 191 13.49 0.77 -0.83
N SER A 192 13.67 1.95 -0.27
CA SER A 192 13.83 3.18 -1.05
C SER A 192 15.08 3.14 -1.92
N ALA A 193 16.21 2.70 -1.38
CA ALA A 193 17.45 2.52 -2.11
C ALA A 193 17.31 1.46 -3.21
N GLY A 194 16.74 0.30 -2.90
CA GLY A 194 16.55 -0.78 -3.87
C GLY A 194 15.69 -0.34 -5.06
N ILE A 195 14.60 0.38 -4.81
CA ILE A 195 13.73 0.88 -5.88
C ILE A 195 14.38 2.01 -6.66
N ALA A 196 15.04 2.96 -5.99
CA ALA A 196 15.78 4.02 -6.66
C ALA A 196 16.85 3.45 -7.60
N VAL A 197 17.61 2.45 -7.16
CA VAL A 197 18.60 1.75 -8.00
C VAL A 197 17.92 1.03 -9.16
N ALA A 198 16.87 0.26 -8.91
CA ALA A 198 16.17 -0.51 -9.94
C ALA A 198 15.52 0.38 -11.01
N THR A 199 15.13 1.61 -10.65
CA THR A 199 14.44 2.55 -11.55
C THR A 199 15.36 3.62 -12.13
N ALA A 200 16.61 3.73 -11.69
CA ALA A 200 17.56 4.78 -12.13
C ALA A 200 17.78 4.77 -13.64
N ILE A 201 18.23 3.65 -14.22
CA ILE A 201 18.50 3.55 -15.66
C ILE A 201 17.22 3.77 -16.48
N PRO A 202 16.09 3.07 -16.19
CA PRO A 202 14.83 3.34 -16.87
C PRO A 202 14.37 4.80 -16.79
N ALA A 203 14.54 5.46 -15.64
CA ALA A 203 14.15 6.85 -15.44
C ALA A 203 14.98 7.82 -16.31
N VAL A 204 16.29 7.60 -16.41
CA VAL A 204 17.17 8.42 -17.26
C VAL A 204 16.80 8.27 -18.74
N ILE A 205 16.42 7.07 -19.19
CA ILE A 205 16.05 6.82 -20.59
C ILE A 205 14.78 7.57 -20.98
N VAL A 206 13.76 7.62 -20.10
CA VAL A 206 12.47 8.24 -20.40
C VAL A 206 12.37 9.69 -19.91
N TRP A 207 13.46 10.25 -19.38
CA TRP A 207 13.44 11.49 -18.62
C TRP A 207 12.81 12.66 -19.38
N GLN A 208 11.84 13.31 -18.75
CA GLN A 208 11.21 14.53 -19.22
C GLN A 208 11.61 15.74 -18.36
N PRO A 209 11.80 16.92 -18.94
CA PRO A 209 12.00 18.16 -18.19
C PRO A 209 10.86 18.39 -17.19
N MET A 210 11.20 18.90 -16.01
CA MET A 210 10.23 19.12 -14.94
C MET A 210 9.96 20.61 -14.74
N SER A 211 8.68 20.96 -14.67
CA SER A 211 8.26 22.29 -14.23
C SER A 211 8.54 22.49 -12.73
N THR A 212 8.52 23.75 -12.27
CA THR A 212 8.59 24.06 -10.83
C THR A 212 7.49 23.34 -10.03
N MET A 213 6.30 23.22 -10.61
CA MET A 213 5.17 22.57 -9.95
C MET A 213 5.38 21.05 -9.85
N ASN A 214 6.04 20.43 -10.83
CA ASN A 214 6.36 19.00 -10.79
C ASN A 214 7.34 18.71 -9.64
N TRP A 215 8.29 19.62 -9.35
CA TRP A 215 9.18 19.50 -8.18
C TRP A 215 8.44 19.59 -6.86
N VAL A 216 7.47 20.51 -6.74
CA VAL A 216 6.57 20.58 -5.57
C VAL A 216 5.82 19.25 -5.40
N GLY A 217 5.28 18.70 -6.48
CA GLY A 217 4.61 17.41 -6.49
C GLY A 217 5.52 16.26 -6.03
N VAL A 218 6.74 16.19 -6.55
CA VAL A 218 7.73 15.17 -6.16
C VAL A 218 8.09 15.27 -4.68
N LEU A 219 8.27 16.47 -4.14
CA LEU A 219 8.53 16.66 -2.71
C LEU A 219 7.32 16.28 -1.87
N ALA A 220 6.12 16.72 -2.25
CA ALA A 220 4.87 16.38 -1.57
C ALA A 220 4.66 14.86 -1.50
N ILE A 221 4.87 14.17 -2.62
CA ILE A 221 4.78 12.70 -2.72
C ILE A 221 5.90 12.03 -1.93
N GLY A 222 7.15 12.48 -2.07
CA GLY A 222 8.29 11.89 -1.40
C GLY A 222 8.16 11.95 0.13
N VAL A 223 7.79 13.12 0.66
CA VAL A 223 7.55 13.31 2.11
C VAL A 223 6.36 12.48 2.58
N SER A 224 5.20 12.61 1.92
CA SER A 224 3.98 11.91 2.36
C SER A 224 4.10 10.39 2.22
N ALA A 225 4.71 9.87 1.15
CA ALA A 225 4.93 8.43 0.97
C ALA A 225 5.93 7.88 2.02
N THR A 226 6.98 8.63 2.34
CA THR A 226 7.97 8.21 3.35
C THR A 226 7.35 8.16 4.74
N LEU A 227 6.64 9.23 5.14
CA LEU A 227 5.87 9.25 6.38
C LEU A 227 4.78 8.18 6.38
N GLY A 228 4.16 7.92 5.22
CA GLY A 228 3.18 6.86 5.00
C GLY A 228 3.78 5.49 5.32
N HIS A 229 4.97 5.17 4.81
CA HIS A 229 5.66 3.93 5.14
C HIS A 229 6.07 3.84 6.62
N VAL A 230 6.55 4.93 7.22
CA VAL A 230 6.89 4.95 8.65
C VAL A 230 5.67 4.67 9.53
N THR A 231 4.55 5.33 9.24
CA THR A 231 3.29 5.16 9.98
C THR A 231 2.67 3.79 9.72
N LEU A 232 2.74 3.27 8.49
CA LEU A 232 2.38 1.90 8.14
C LEU A 232 3.16 0.89 8.97
N MET A 233 4.49 1.02 9.04
CA MET A 233 5.34 0.10 9.81
C MET A 233 5.05 0.18 11.31
N LYS A 234 4.73 1.36 11.84
CA LYS A 234 4.27 1.52 13.24
C LYS A 234 2.91 0.85 13.49
N SER A 235 2.01 0.84 12.51
CA SER A 235 0.71 0.15 12.62
C SER A 235 0.87 -1.36 12.79
N PHE A 236 1.91 -1.95 12.18
CA PHE A 236 2.21 -3.39 12.26
C PHE A 236 2.77 -3.85 13.61
N ARG A 237 2.93 -2.95 14.59
CA ARG A 237 3.29 -3.32 15.97
C ARG A 237 2.12 -3.91 16.75
N GLY A 238 0.89 -3.55 16.39
CA GLY A 238 -0.31 -4.17 16.94
C GLY A 238 -0.74 -5.40 16.13
N PRO A 239 -1.89 -6.02 16.46
CA PRO A 239 -2.36 -7.19 15.74
C PRO A 239 -2.67 -6.85 14.28
N MET A 240 -2.23 -7.72 13.36
CA MET A 240 -2.35 -7.50 11.91
C MET A 240 -3.78 -7.23 11.46
N TRP A 241 -4.78 -7.91 12.05
CA TRP A 241 -6.19 -7.71 11.70
C TRP A 241 -6.66 -6.27 11.95
N ALA A 242 -6.11 -5.58 12.96
CA ALA A 242 -6.47 -4.19 13.27
C ALA A 242 -5.93 -3.25 12.18
N ALA A 243 -4.66 -3.41 11.82
CA ALA A 243 -4.05 -2.70 10.71
C ALA A 243 -4.78 -2.97 9.37
N GLN A 244 -5.11 -4.23 9.05
CA GLN A 244 -5.84 -4.55 7.81
C GLN A 244 -7.24 -3.91 7.78
N THR A 245 -7.98 -3.96 8.90
CA THR A 245 -9.30 -3.30 8.99
C THR A 245 -9.19 -1.78 8.87
N GLY A 246 -8.19 -1.17 9.51
CA GLY A 246 -7.97 0.27 9.43
C GLY A 246 -7.69 0.77 8.02
N LYS A 247 -7.10 -0.07 7.15
CA LYS A 247 -6.70 0.28 5.78
C LYS A 247 -7.89 0.73 4.91
N TYR A 248 -9.11 0.31 5.24
CA TYR A 248 -10.31 0.68 4.47
C TYR A 248 -10.69 2.13 4.56
N ILE A 249 -10.28 2.83 5.62
CA ILE A 249 -10.52 4.27 5.75
C ILE A 249 -9.87 5.06 4.61
N GLN A 250 -8.85 4.48 3.95
CA GLN A 250 -8.23 5.11 2.78
C GLN A 250 -9.23 5.41 1.67
N LEU A 251 -10.24 4.55 1.47
CA LEU A 251 -11.26 4.78 0.44
C LEU A 251 -12.03 6.09 0.71
N LEU A 252 -12.32 6.39 1.98
CA LEU A 252 -13.00 7.62 2.35
C LEU A 252 -12.18 8.86 1.97
N PHE A 253 -10.89 8.86 2.30
CA PHE A 253 -9.99 9.96 1.94
C PHE A 253 -9.81 10.09 0.43
N VAL A 254 -9.69 8.96 -0.27
CA VAL A 254 -9.52 8.94 -1.72
C VAL A 254 -10.77 9.43 -2.43
N VAL A 255 -11.97 9.05 -1.99
CA VAL A 255 -13.24 9.56 -2.53
C VAL A 255 -13.38 11.06 -2.26
N LEU A 256 -13.02 11.52 -1.05
CA LEU A 256 -13.03 12.94 -0.72
C LEU A 256 -12.11 13.73 -1.65
N PHE A 257 -10.87 13.29 -1.84
CA PHE A 257 -9.95 13.93 -2.79
C PHE A 257 -10.45 13.84 -4.24
N GLY A 258 -10.99 12.69 -4.64
CA GLY A 258 -11.63 12.49 -5.95
C GLY A 258 -12.67 13.55 -6.26
N ILE A 259 -13.64 13.72 -5.38
CA ILE A 259 -14.74 14.68 -5.54
C ILE A 259 -14.22 16.12 -5.46
N THR A 260 -13.43 16.46 -4.45
CA THR A 260 -13.06 17.85 -4.16
C THR A 260 -11.98 18.43 -5.07
N LEU A 261 -11.09 17.59 -5.62
CA LEU A 261 -9.95 18.04 -6.42
C LEU A 261 -10.09 17.71 -7.91
N PHE A 262 -10.92 16.72 -8.27
CA PHE A 262 -10.97 16.18 -9.64
C PHE A 262 -12.39 16.03 -10.19
N ASP A 263 -13.43 16.43 -9.44
CA ASP A 263 -14.84 16.23 -9.80
C ASP A 263 -15.19 14.75 -10.11
N GLU A 264 -14.48 13.82 -9.45
CA GLU A 264 -14.65 12.38 -9.64
C GLU A 264 -15.69 11.81 -8.67
N ILE A 265 -16.95 11.85 -9.08
CA ILE A 265 -18.04 11.21 -8.35
C ILE A 265 -18.01 9.69 -8.65
N PRO A 266 -17.82 8.81 -7.64
CA PRO A 266 -17.82 7.38 -7.87
C PRO A 266 -19.17 6.89 -8.40
N VAL A 267 -19.15 6.20 -9.53
CA VAL A 267 -20.35 5.57 -10.08
C VAL A 267 -20.89 4.47 -9.17
N MET A 268 -22.19 4.18 -9.28
CA MET A 268 -22.87 3.22 -8.41
C MET A 268 -22.21 1.83 -8.38
N SER A 269 -21.67 1.36 -9.50
CA SER A 269 -20.96 0.09 -9.56
C SER A 269 -19.69 0.07 -8.69
N THR A 270 -18.94 1.17 -8.69
CA THR A 270 -17.73 1.33 -7.87
C THR A 270 -18.10 1.34 -6.40
N ILE A 271 -19.17 2.04 -6.03
CA ILE A 271 -19.71 2.06 -4.66
C ILE A 271 -20.13 0.66 -4.22
N MET A 272 -20.98 -0.01 -5.00
CA MET A 272 -21.50 -1.34 -4.68
C MET A 272 -20.39 -2.38 -4.61
N GLY A 273 -19.49 -2.40 -5.59
CA GLY A 273 -18.36 -3.32 -5.60
C GLY A 273 -17.39 -3.07 -4.44
N ALA A 274 -17.11 -1.80 -4.11
CA ALA A 274 -16.32 -1.46 -2.94
C ALA A 274 -16.99 -1.94 -1.65
N LEU A 275 -18.30 -1.72 -1.46
CA LEU A 275 -19.03 -2.20 -0.28
C LEU A 275 -18.97 -3.74 -0.15
N VAL A 276 -19.09 -4.47 -1.26
CA VAL A 276 -18.97 -5.94 -1.27
C VAL A 276 -17.57 -6.37 -0.84
N VAL A 277 -16.51 -5.78 -1.41
CA VAL A 277 -15.12 -6.07 -1.05
C VAL A 277 -14.90 -5.76 0.43
N LEU A 278 -15.25 -4.56 0.87
CA LEU A 278 -15.09 -4.11 2.25
C LEU A 278 -15.81 -5.01 3.24
N GLY A 279 -17.07 -5.39 2.96
CA GLY A 279 -17.85 -6.27 3.81
C GLY A 279 -17.23 -7.66 3.95
N ALA A 280 -16.82 -8.26 2.83
CA ALA A 280 -16.20 -9.59 2.82
C ALA A 280 -14.89 -9.63 3.59
N VAL A 281 -14.03 -8.63 3.41
CA VAL A 281 -12.72 -8.63 4.07
C VAL A 281 -12.82 -8.20 5.53
N THR A 282 -13.72 -7.26 5.88
CA THR A 282 -14.04 -6.93 7.27
C THR A 282 -14.58 -8.15 8.02
N TYR A 283 -15.42 -8.97 7.38
CA TYR A 283 -15.89 -10.22 7.95
C TYR A 283 -14.74 -11.18 8.30
N ILE A 284 -13.73 -11.32 7.43
CA ILE A 284 -12.53 -12.12 7.72
C ILE A 284 -11.82 -11.54 8.96
N ALA A 285 -11.55 -10.24 8.96
CA ALA A 285 -10.77 -9.59 10.02
C ALA A 285 -11.43 -9.70 11.41
N ILE A 286 -12.75 -9.48 11.50
CA ILE A 286 -13.52 -9.65 12.76
C ILE A 286 -13.49 -11.10 13.24
N ARG A 287 -13.49 -12.08 12.33
CA ARG A 287 -13.44 -13.48 12.73
C ARG A 287 -12.06 -13.90 13.21
N GLU A 288 -11.01 -13.35 12.62
CA GLU A 288 -9.64 -13.56 13.11
C GLU A 288 -9.44 -12.95 14.48
N SER A 289 -10.00 -11.76 14.74
CA SER A 289 -9.90 -11.13 16.05
C SER A 289 -10.61 -11.92 17.17
N ARG A 290 -11.60 -12.75 16.84
CA ARG A 290 -12.32 -13.60 17.81
C ARG A 290 -11.63 -14.92 18.11
N ASN A 291 -10.67 -15.32 17.27
CA ASN A 291 -9.92 -16.57 17.42
C ASN A 291 -8.49 -16.35 17.94
N ALA A 292 -8.09 -15.09 18.17
CA ALA A 292 -6.80 -14.68 18.71
C ALA A 292 -6.94 -14.29 20.18
#